data_AF-A0A5K1AN78-F1
#
_entry.id   AF-A0A5K1AN78-F1
#
_cell.length_a   1.000
_cell.length_b   1.000
_cell.length_c   1.000
_cell.angle_alpha   90.00
_cell.angle_beta   90.00
_cell.angle_gamma   90.00
#
_symmetry.space_group_name_H-M   'P 1'
#
loop_
_entity.id
_entity.type
_entity.pdbx_description
1 polymer ?
#
loop_
_entity_poly.entity_id
_entity_poly.type
_entity_poly.pdbx_seq_one_letter_code
_entity_poly.pdbx_strand_id
1 'polypeptide(L)'
;GSIGSRAASLNRTACTDGVTLMFFIVHLLVVLVAMSYFTMKAIQLAIRDGKHMVLLQYWVPQISVAAFAAFVFATVWQQCIRRWPGEMVRLILWSGCGINFVAGLLLICFSIPACAGAGFVLLFFSICQALYACWVNPRIEYAMRILRKAMETSSKFPQLSRPCYSILFIALVWACLWGLTVVGALSFYFPPLTIIGLILSLAWTMEVLRNIVVITVSRVISLFYLRGMQASVQFSFHRAITMTLGTACLGSLCVPTIEALRIIARALNLLEGEDEFMFSCAHCCYRVMEVIFRYGNNWAFVWVATYGRGFVSASRSCYELFQRNGMEPLLDSDITSSLCFLSGVSTGSLCVIICGSWTFSIRRDFTVTVSLISFFIGYLM
;
A
#
# COMPACT_ATOMS: atom_id res chain seq x y z
N GLY A 1 24.04 -34.66 -7.92
CA GLY A 1 24.98 -33.53 -7.89
C GLY A 1 24.77 -32.66 -9.13
N SER A 2 24.32 -31.43 -8.96
CA SER A 2 24.47 -30.33 -9.94
C SER A 2 24.18 -28.93 -9.33
N ILE A 3 24.19 -28.79 -8.00
CA ILE A 3 23.98 -27.51 -7.31
C ILE A 3 25.26 -26.64 -7.32
N GLY A 4 26.34 -27.10 -7.97
CA GLY A 4 27.69 -26.54 -7.82
C GLY A 4 28.17 -25.50 -8.84
N SER A 5 27.41 -25.08 -9.85
CA SER A 5 28.00 -24.32 -10.99
C SER A 5 27.26 -23.05 -11.43
N ARG A 6 26.79 -22.25 -10.47
CA ARG A 6 26.73 -20.77 -10.58
C ARG A 6 26.42 -20.23 -9.19
N ALA A 7 27.45 -19.91 -8.42
CA ALA A 7 27.32 -18.98 -7.33
C ALA A 7 26.85 -17.64 -7.94
N ALA A 8 25.54 -17.46 -8.09
CA ALA A 8 24.99 -16.17 -8.47
C ALA A 8 25.49 -15.18 -7.43
N SER A 9 26.35 -14.24 -7.85
CA SER A 9 26.91 -13.24 -6.95
C SER A 9 25.75 -12.49 -6.28
N LEU A 10 25.50 -12.74 -4.99
CA LEU A 10 24.45 -12.04 -4.23
C LEU A 10 24.72 -10.51 -4.14
N ASN A 11 25.93 -10.09 -4.49
CA ASN A 11 26.31 -8.71 -4.73
C ASN A 11 26.41 -8.46 -6.23
N ARG A 12 25.41 -7.76 -6.76
CA ARG A 12 25.50 -7.08 -8.05
C ARG A 12 25.90 -5.63 -7.79
N THR A 13 26.80 -5.10 -8.62
CA THR A 13 27.34 -3.74 -8.51
C THR A 13 26.58 -2.71 -9.36
N ALA A 14 25.72 -3.15 -10.26
CA ALA A 14 24.94 -2.28 -11.16
C ALA A 14 23.49 -2.12 -10.68
N CYS A 15 22.94 -0.93 -10.90
CA CYS A 15 21.53 -0.60 -10.63
C CYS A 15 20.60 -1.46 -11.51
N THR A 16 19.52 -1.98 -10.93
CA THR A 16 18.52 -2.77 -11.66
C THR A 16 17.39 -1.89 -12.20
N ASP A 17 16.92 -2.22 -13.41
CA ASP A 17 15.79 -1.55 -14.09
C ASP A 17 15.95 -0.01 -14.19
N GLY A 18 17.11 0.44 -14.67
CA GLY A 18 17.49 1.86 -14.69
C GLY A 18 16.56 2.78 -15.49
N VAL A 19 15.87 2.28 -16.52
CA VAL A 19 14.87 3.06 -17.28
C VAL A 19 13.69 3.43 -16.40
N THR A 20 13.20 2.50 -15.60
CA THR A 20 12.08 2.76 -14.67
C THR A 20 12.51 3.68 -13.54
N LEU A 21 13.75 3.55 -13.07
CA LEU A 21 14.32 4.50 -12.11
C LEU A 21 14.33 5.91 -12.69
N MET A 22 14.78 6.09 -13.94
CA MET A 22 14.77 7.39 -14.60
C MET A 22 13.35 7.96 -14.69
N PHE A 23 12.37 7.14 -15.09
CA PHE A 23 10.98 7.56 -15.16
C PHE A 23 10.43 7.99 -13.79
N PHE A 24 10.77 7.27 -12.71
CA PHE A 24 10.39 7.63 -11.35
C PHE A 24 11.07 8.92 -10.86
N ILE A 25 12.35 9.14 -11.18
CA ILE A 25 13.05 10.38 -10.85
C ILE A 25 12.43 11.57 -11.58
N VAL A 26 12.15 11.44 -12.88
CA VAL A 26 11.45 12.47 -13.65
C VAL A 26 10.07 12.74 -13.05
N HIS A 27 9.33 11.70 -12.67
CA HIS A 27 8.06 11.82 -11.97
C HIS A 27 8.20 12.63 -10.67
N LEU A 28 9.15 12.29 -9.79
CA LEU A 28 9.39 13.03 -8.55
C LEU A 28 9.75 14.50 -8.81
N LEU A 29 10.58 14.79 -9.82
CA LEU A 29 10.92 16.16 -10.18
C LEU A 29 9.69 16.94 -10.67
N VAL A 30 8.88 16.36 -11.56
CA VAL A 30 7.63 16.97 -12.05
C VAL A 30 6.68 17.23 -10.89
N VAL A 31 6.52 16.27 -9.98
CA VAL A 31 5.65 16.38 -8.82
C VAL A 31 6.16 17.47 -7.87
N LEU A 32 7.46 17.55 -7.59
CA LEU A 32 8.03 18.61 -6.76
C LEU A 32 7.81 20.00 -7.37
N VAL A 33 7.99 20.15 -8.69
CA VAL A 33 7.69 21.40 -9.40
C VAL A 33 6.20 21.72 -9.29
N ALA A 34 5.32 20.76 -9.55
CA ALA A 34 3.87 20.95 -9.43
C ALA A 34 3.46 21.33 -8.00
N MET A 35 4.01 20.65 -6.98
CA MET A 35 3.77 20.93 -5.57
C MET A 35 4.21 22.35 -5.20
N SER A 36 5.39 22.77 -5.64
CA SER A 36 5.86 24.14 -5.41
C SER A 36 4.95 25.18 -6.08
N TYR A 37 4.55 24.95 -7.33
CA TYR A 37 3.66 25.84 -8.08
C TYR A 37 2.28 25.96 -7.41
N PHE A 38 1.64 24.83 -7.08
CA PHE A 38 0.30 24.84 -6.48
C PHE A 38 0.31 25.39 -5.05
N THR A 39 1.36 25.10 -4.26
CA THR A 39 1.50 25.67 -2.92
C THR A 39 1.65 27.20 -3.00
N MET A 40 2.50 27.70 -3.91
CA MET A 40 2.63 29.14 -4.14
C MET A 40 1.33 29.77 -4.62
N LYS A 41 0.61 29.10 -5.54
CA LYS A 41 -0.71 29.56 -6.00
C LYS A 41 -1.72 29.61 -4.86
N ALA A 42 -1.74 28.62 -3.97
CA ALA A 42 -2.62 28.61 -2.79
C ALA A 42 -2.33 29.79 -1.86
N ILE A 43 -1.05 30.09 -1.61
CA ILE A 43 -0.63 31.23 -0.79
C ILE A 43 -1.02 32.56 -1.46
N GLN A 44 -0.77 32.72 -2.77
CA GLN A 44 -1.14 33.93 -3.50
C GLN A 44 -2.66 34.18 -3.50
N LEU A 45 -3.46 33.12 -3.67
CA LEU A 45 -4.91 33.21 -3.60
C LEU A 45 -5.40 33.55 -2.21
N ALA A 46 -4.78 32.98 -1.16
CA ALA A 46 -5.11 33.31 0.23
C ALA A 46 -4.82 34.77 0.57
N ILE A 47 -3.75 35.36 0.02
CA ILE A 47 -3.42 36.78 0.23
C ILE A 47 -4.39 37.70 -0.52
N ARG A 48 -4.82 37.32 -1.73
CA ARG A 48 -5.68 38.17 -2.59
C ARG A 48 -7.16 38.10 -2.23
N ASP A 49 -7.64 36.93 -1.80
CA ASP A 49 -9.04 36.69 -1.51
C ASP A 49 -9.19 36.03 -0.12
N GLY A 50 -9.85 36.74 0.80
CA GLY A 50 -10.11 36.26 2.15
C GLY A 50 -10.85 34.93 2.19
N LYS A 51 -11.62 34.57 1.15
CA LYS A 51 -12.30 33.25 1.07
C LYS A 51 -11.31 32.10 0.95
N HIS A 52 -10.21 32.28 0.21
CA HIS A 52 -9.16 31.27 0.09
C HIS A 52 -8.30 31.19 1.35
N MET A 53 -8.17 32.30 2.09
CA MET A 53 -7.53 32.27 3.41
C MET A 53 -8.33 31.43 4.41
N VAL A 54 -9.66 31.58 4.40
CA VAL A 54 -10.59 30.74 5.18
C VAL A 54 -10.45 29.27 4.77
N LEU A 55 -10.40 28.96 3.48
CA LEU A 55 -10.17 27.58 3.00
C LEU A 55 -8.87 27.01 3.56
N LEU A 56 -7.75 27.75 3.47
CA LEU A 56 -6.45 27.28 3.95
C LEU A 56 -6.48 27.03 5.47
N GLN A 57 -7.09 27.93 6.23
CA GLN A 57 -7.18 27.87 7.68
C GLN A 57 -8.01 26.68 8.20
N TYR A 58 -9.06 26.28 7.48
CA TYR A 58 -9.97 25.20 7.89
C TYR A 58 -9.78 23.90 7.11
N TRP A 59 -8.72 23.76 6.31
CA TRP A 59 -8.51 22.53 5.54
C TRP A 59 -7.12 21.94 5.78
N VAL A 60 -6.10 22.79 5.86
CA VAL A 60 -4.73 22.36 6.15
C VAL A 60 -4.61 21.68 7.52
N PRO A 61 -5.14 22.23 8.63
CA PRO A 61 -5.00 21.59 9.93
C PRO A 61 -5.62 20.19 9.98
N GLN A 62 -6.77 19.98 9.36
CA GLN A 62 -7.47 18.70 9.37
C GLN A 62 -6.71 17.64 8.58
N ILE A 63 -6.07 18.00 7.48
CA ILE A 63 -5.25 17.06 6.71
C ILE A 63 -3.92 16.78 7.39
N SER A 64 -3.30 17.79 8.00
CA SER A 64 -2.12 17.57 8.84
C SER A 64 -2.44 16.63 10.01
N VAL A 65 -3.62 16.79 10.63
CA VAL A 65 -4.12 15.90 11.68
C VAL A 65 -4.41 14.51 11.12
N ALA A 66 -4.99 14.38 9.93
CA ALA A 66 -5.20 13.09 9.27
C ALA A 66 -3.86 12.36 9.04
N ALA A 67 -2.86 13.04 8.49
CA ALA A 67 -1.54 12.47 8.25
C ALA A 67 -0.84 12.07 9.56
N PHE A 68 -0.94 12.91 10.60
CA PHE A 68 -0.38 12.60 11.91
C PHE A 68 -1.11 11.44 12.61
N ALA A 69 -2.45 11.40 12.55
CA ALA A 69 -3.24 10.30 13.09
C ALA A 69 -2.91 8.99 12.37
N ALA A 70 -2.80 9.01 11.04
CA ALA A 70 -2.38 7.86 10.25
C ALA A 70 -0.98 7.38 10.63
N PHE A 71 -0.02 8.29 10.81
CA PHE A 71 1.32 7.97 11.32
C PHE A 71 1.26 7.29 12.69
N VAL A 72 0.49 7.83 13.63
CA VAL A 72 0.31 7.23 14.96
C VAL A 72 -0.30 5.83 14.84
N PHE A 73 -1.38 5.67 14.09
CA PHE A 73 -2.01 4.36 13.89
C PHE A 73 -1.06 3.34 13.25
N ALA A 74 -0.31 3.73 12.22
CA ALA A 74 0.70 2.88 11.59
C ALA A 74 1.79 2.45 12.58
N THR A 75 2.29 3.37 13.43
CA THR A 75 3.26 3.02 14.48
C THR A 75 2.69 2.05 15.51
N VAL A 76 1.43 2.25 15.93
CA VAL A 76 0.73 1.36 16.87
C VAL A 76 0.53 -0.01 16.24
N TRP A 77 0.04 -0.09 15.01
CA TRP A 77 -0.15 -1.35 14.28
C TRP A 77 1.15 -2.13 14.19
N GLN A 78 2.23 -1.47 13.82
CA GLN A 78 3.54 -2.09 13.72
C GLN A 78 4.04 -2.60 15.09
N GLN A 79 3.84 -1.86 16.17
CA GLN A 79 4.22 -2.31 17.52
C GLN A 79 3.37 -3.50 17.97
N CYS A 80 2.06 -3.44 17.77
CA CYS A 80 1.13 -4.50 18.15
C CYS A 80 1.41 -5.80 17.37
N ILE A 81 1.67 -5.76 16.06
CA ILE A 81 2.02 -6.94 15.26
C ILE A 81 3.31 -7.59 15.78
N ARG A 82 4.29 -6.79 16.20
CA ARG A 82 5.55 -7.31 16.74
C ARG A 82 5.40 -7.94 18.13
N ARG A 83 4.46 -7.44 18.94
CA ARG A 83 4.22 -7.93 20.30
C ARG A 83 3.26 -9.13 20.34
N TRP A 84 2.21 -9.10 19.53
CA TRP A 84 1.13 -10.09 19.50
C TRP A 84 0.77 -10.50 18.06
N PRO A 85 1.69 -11.12 17.30
CA PRO A 85 1.48 -11.40 15.88
C PRO A 85 0.24 -12.27 15.59
N GLY A 86 -0.04 -13.27 16.43
CA GLY A 86 -1.22 -14.13 16.21
C GLY A 86 -2.54 -13.40 16.43
N GLU A 87 -2.70 -12.75 17.58
CA GLU A 87 -3.94 -12.05 17.93
C GLU A 87 -4.25 -10.89 16.99
N MET A 88 -3.21 -10.22 16.47
CA MET A 88 -3.37 -9.12 15.51
C MET A 88 -4.05 -9.56 14.20
N VAL A 89 -3.87 -10.81 13.76
CA VAL A 89 -4.57 -11.32 12.57
C VAL A 89 -6.08 -11.29 12.78
N ARG A 90 -6.54 -11.76 13.94
CA ARG A 90 -7.98 -11.76 14.30
C ARG A 90 -8.47 -10.34 14.51
N LEU A 91 -7.67 -9.50 15.18
CA LEU A 91 -8.01 -8.10 15.41
C LEU A 91 -8.26 -7.38 14.08
N ILE A 92 -7.33 -7.43 13.13
CA ILE A 92 -7.45 -6.75 11.83
C ILE A 92 -8.71 -7.20 11.07
N LEU A 93 -8.98 -8.51 11.06
CA LEU A 93 -10.15 -9.05 10.35
C LEU A 93 -11.47 -8.56 10.94
N TRP A 94 -11.63 -8.64 12.27
CA TRP A 94 -12.90 -8.35 12.93
C TRP A 94 -13.07 -6.88 13.34
N SER A 95 -12.03 -6.23 13.87
CA SER A 95 -12.12 -4.82 14.29
C SER A 95 -12.30 -3.90 13.09
N GLY A 96 -11.70 -4.22 11.94
CA GLY A 96 -11.85 -3.44 10.72
C GLY A 96 -13.31 -3.38 10.24
N CYS A 97 -14.08 -4.45 10.41
CA CYS A 97 -15.52 -4.44 10.13
C CYS A 97 -16.23 -3.38 10.99
N GLY A 98 -16.02 -3.39 12.32
CA GLY A 98 -16.66 -2.43 13.22
C GLY A 98 -16.26 -0.98 12.90
N ILE A 99 -14.97 -0.74 12.62
CA ILE A 99 -14.46 0.59 12.28
C ILE A 99 -15.08 1.11 10.97
N ASN A 100 -15.12 0.27 9.93
CA ASN A 100 -15.73 0.62 8.63
C ASN A 100 -17.23 0.87 8.76
N PHE A 101 -17.93 0.07 9.56
CA PHE A 101 -19.34 0.29 9.86
C PHE A 101 -19.59 1.65 10.52
N VAL A 102 -18.83 1.97 11.57
CA VAL A 102 -18.96 3.26 12.29
C VAL A 102 -18.64 4.43 11.36
N ALA A 103 -17.56 4.35 10.57
CA ALA A 103 -17.21 5.40 9.61
C ALA A 103 -18.30 5.58 8.53
N GLY A 104 -18.85 4.48 8.01
CA GLY A 104 -19.93 4.52 7.02
C GLY A 104 -21.21 5.14 7.57
N LEU A 105 -21.62 4.72 8.78
CA LEU A 105 -22.80 5.26 9.46
C LEU A 105 -22.63 6.76 9.76
N LEU A 106 -21.46 7.17 10.25
CA LEU A 106 -21.12 8.57 10.51
C LEU A 106 -21.28 9.45 9.26
N LEU A 107 -20.74 9.01 8.11
CA LEU A 107 -20.84 9.75 6.86
C LEU A 107 -22.29 9.89 6.36
N ILE A 108 -23.13 8.88 6.58
CA ILE A 108 -24.57 8.95 6.28
C ILE A 108 -25.26 9.93 7.23
N CYS A 109 -24.92 9.91 8.52
CA CYS A 109 -25.49 10.81 9.53
C CYS A 109 -25.19 12.29 9.26
N PHE A 110 -24.12 12.62 8.53
CA PHE A 110 -23.86 14.01 8.10
C PHE A 110 -24.95 14.60 7.21
N SER A 111 -25.86 13.78 6.65
CA SER A 111 -26.99 14.24 5.83
C SER A 111 -26.59 15.07 4.61
N ILE A 112 -25.38 14.86 4.09
CA ILE A 112 -24.87 15.46 2.85
C ILE A 112 -24.90 14.38 1.76
N PRO A 113 -25.56 14.58 0.61
CA PRO A 113 -25.72 13.53 -0.41
C PRO A 113 -24.41 12.88 -0.87
N ALA A 114 -23.36 13.68 -1.06
CA ALA A 114 -22.04 13.18 -1.44
C ALA A 114 -21.34 12.38 -0.32
N CYS A 115 -21.54 12.76 0.96
CA CYS A 115 -21.06 11.96 2.09
C CYS A 115 -21.83 10.64 2.22
N ALA A 116 -23.15 10.66 1.98
CA ALA A 116 -23.98 9.46 2.03
C ALA A 116 -23.49 8.40 1.03
N GLY A 117 -23.14 8.80 -0.19
CA GLY A 117 -22.54 7.89 -1.18
C GLY A 117 -21.27 7.20 -0.67
N ALA A 118 -20.31 7.96 -0.14
CA ALA A 118 -19.10 7.40 0.46
C ALA A 118 -19.42 6.52 1.70
N GLY A 119 -20.41 6.89 2.48
CA GLY A 119 -20.89 6.13 3.63
C GLY A 119 -21.47 4.77 3.24
N PHE A 120 -22.29 4.70 2.19
CA PHE A 120 -22.80 3.43 1.66
C PHE A 120 -21.69 2.51 1.17
N VAL A 121 -20.65 3.07 0.52
CA VAL A 121 -19.48 2.28 0.09
C VAL A 121 -18.76 1.67 1.28
N LEU A 122 -18.54 2.44 2.37
CA LEU A 122 -17.89 1.91 3.59
C LEU A 122 -18.77 0.88 4.32
N LEU A 123 -20.09 1.05 4.34
CA LEU A 123 -21.02 0.05 4.88
C LEU A 123 -21.00 -1.24 4.07
N PHE A 124 -21.04 -1.15 2.74
CA PHE A 124 -20.90 -2.30 1.86
C PHE A 124 -19.56 -3.02 2.10
N PHE A 125 -18.48 -2.25 2.18
CA PHE A 125 -17.15 -2.80 2.47
C PHE A 125 -17.09 -3.47 3.84
N SER A 126 -17.76 -2.92 4.86
CA SER A 126 -17.89 -3.55 6.17
C SER A 126 -18.57 -4.91 6.09
N ILE A 127 -19.67 -5.04 5.32
CA ILE A 127 -20.38 -6.31 5.13
C ILE A 127 -19.47 -7.30 4.40
N CYS A 128 -18.81 -6.88 3.31
CA CYS A 128 -17.86 -7.71 2.58
C CYS A 128 -16.70 -8.19 3.47
N GLN A 129 -16.18 -7.32 4.33
CA GLN A 129 -15.12 -7.67 5.26
C GLN A 129 -15.58 -8.70 6.31
N ALA A 130 -16.81 -8.57 6.84
CA ALA A 130 -17.38 -9.56 7.75
C ALA A 130 -17.52 -10.93 7.07
N LEU A 131 -18.08 -10.95 5.86
CA LEU A 131 -18.20 -12.18 5.05
C LEU A 131 -16.82 -12.80 4.76
N TYR A 132 -15.84 -11.97 4.40
CA TYR A 132 -14.46 -12.39 4.17
C TYR A 132 -13.82 -12.97 5.44
N ALA A 133 -14.02 -12.35 6.60
CA ALA A 133 -13.52 -12.84 7.89
C ALA A 133 -14.11 -14.22 8.24
N CYS A 134 -15.40 -14.45 7.95
CA CYS A 134 -16.04 -15.76 8.09
C CYS A 134 -15.45 -16.79 7.12
N TRP A 135 -15.28 -16.42 5.84
CA TRP A 135 -14.78 -17.32 4.80
C TRP A 135 -13.31 -17.74 5.02
N VAL A 136 -12.47 -16.80 5.46
CA VAL A 136 -11.03 -17.02 5.66
C VAL A 136 -10.72 -17.71 6.99
N ASN A 137 -11.71 -17.92 7.86
CA ASN A 137 -11.54 -18.47 9.21
C ASN A 137 -10.68 -19.76 9.26
N PRO A 138 -10.83 -20.75 8.35
CA PRO A 138 -9.97 -21.94 8.36
C PRO A 138 -8.49 -21.66 8.11
N ARG A 139 -8.17 -20.55 7.42
CA ARG A 139 -6.80 -20.16 7.05
C ARG A 139 -6.13 -19.27 8.12
N ILE A 140 -6.89 -18.74 9.08
CA ILE A 140 -6.37 -17.84 10.13
C ILE A 140 -5.30 -18.55 10.96
N GLU A 141 -5.52 -19.80 11.35
CA GLU A 141 -4.55 -20.56 12.15
C GLU A 141 -3.20 -20.73 11.42
N TYR A 142 -3.27 -21.04 10.12
CA TYR A 142 -2.08 -21.12 9.27
C TYR A 142 -1.34 -19.77 9.22
N ALA A 143 -2.05 -18.68 8.94
CA ALA A 143 -1.48 -17.34 8.88
C ALA A 143 -0.82 -16.92 10.20
N MET A 144 -1.46 -17.20 11.35
CA MET A 144 -0.91 -16.91 12.67
C MET A 144 0.40 -17.67 12.93
N ARG A 145 0.49 -18.95 12.54
CA ARG A 145 1.72 -19.76 12.70
C ARG A 145 2.86 -19.22 11.85
N ILE A 146 2.59 -18.90 10.58
CA ILE A 146 3.59 -18.33 9.67
C ILE A 146 4.06 -16.96 10.18
N LEU A 147 3.14 -16.09 10.60
CA LEU A 147 3.49 -14.77 11.11
C LEU A 147 4.29 -14.85 12.41
N ARG A 148 3.92 -15.73 13.35
CA ARG A 148 4.72 -15.99 14.57
C ARG A 148 6.13 -16.45 14.20
N LYS A 149 6.26 -17.39 13.26
CA LYS A 149 7.55 -17.90 12.82
C LYS A 149 8.41 -16.84 12.13
N ALA A 150 7.81 -15.99 11.30
CA ALA A 150 8.50 -14.87 10.67
C ALA A 150 9.02 -13.87 11.73
N MET A 151 8.23 -13.61 12.77
CA MET A 151 8.60 -12.72 13.86
C MET A 151 9.73 -13.26 14.75
N GLU A 152 9.82 -14.58 14.94
CA GLU A 152 10.95 -15.22 15.65
C GLU A 152 12.30 -14.94 14.97
N THR A 153 12.34 -14.91 13.64
CA THR A 153 13.57 -14.59 12.92
C THR A 153 13.84 -13.08 12.95
N SER A 154 12.81 -12.26 12.80
CA SER A 154 12.91 -10.80 12.84
C SER A 154 13.39 -10.28 14.20
N SER A 155 13.01 -10.94 15.31
CA SER A 155 13.41 -10.53 16.67
C SER A 155 14.92 -10.60 16.91
N LYS A 156 15.65 -11.44 16.15
CA LYS A 156 17.12 -11.51 16.17
C LYS A 156 17.78 -10.23 15.64
N PHE A 157 17.05 -9.42 14.88
CA PHE A 157 17.53 -8.20 14.24
C PHE A 157 16.72 -6.97 14.71
N PRO A 158 16.90 -6.48 15.95
CA PRO A 158 16.12 -5.35 16.48
C PRO A 158 16.28 -4.08 15.64
N GLN A 159 17.41 -3.94 14.94
CA GLN A 159 17.71 -2.84 14.04
C GLN A 159 16.79 -2.77 12.81
N LEU A 160 16.04 -3.82 12.46
CA LEU A 160 15.07 -3.82 11.36
C LEU A 160 13.97 -2.77 11.53
N SER A 161 13.69 -2.36 12.76
CA SER A 161 12.71 -1.32 13.06
C SER A 161 13.12 0.07 12.57
N ARG A 162 14.43 0.38 12.51
CA ARG A 162 14.95 1.70 12.12
C ARG A 162 14.56 2.11 10.69
N PRO A 163 14.82 1.31 9.63
CA PRO A 163 14.41 1.67 8.28
C PRO A 163 12.89 1.77 8.13
N CYS A 164 12.11 0.94 8.84
CA CYS A 164 10.65 1.04 8.83
C CYS A 164 10.18 2.41 9.35
N TYR A 165 10.63 2.83 10.54
CA TYR A 165 10.23 4.12 11.11
C TYR A 165 10.78 5.32 10.31
N SER A 166 11.98 5.19 9.73
CA SER A 166 12.55 6.24 8.88
C SER A 166 11.71 6.46 7.63
N ILE A 167 11.31 5.39 6.96
CA ILE A 167 10.44 5.45 5.78
C ILE A 167 9.05 5.97 6.15
N LEU A 168 8.49 5.53 7.28
CA LEU A 168 7.20 6.01 7.76
C LEU A 168 7.21 7.52 8.06
N PHE A 169 8.32 8.04 8.62
CA PHE A 169 8.48 9.48 8.84
C PHE A 169 8.61 10.26 7.51
N ILE A 170 9.36 9.73 6.53
CA ILE A 170 9.44 10.32 5.19
C ILE A 170 8.06 10.37 4.54
N ALA A 171 7.27 9.30 4.67
CA ALA A 171 5.91 9.21 4.18
C ALA A 171 4.99 10.27 4.82
N LEU A 172 5.08 10.48 6.14
CA LEU A 172 4.36 11.54 6.85
C LEU A 172 4.68 12.93 6.27
N VAL A 173 5.96 13.25 6.11
CA VAL A 173 6.39 14.54 5.55
C VAL A 173 5.85 14.71 4.13
N TRP A 174 5.96 13.66 3.31
CA TRP A 174 5.45 13.67 1.94
C TRP A 174 3.93 13.89 1.88
N ALA A 175 3.15 13.20 2.73
CA ALA A 175 1.71 13.36 2.78
C ALA A 175 1.27 14.75 3.27
N CYS A 176 1.98 15.36 4.23
CA CYS A 176 1.73 16.73 4.66
C CYS A 176 1.97 17.73 3.52
N LEU A 177 3.09 17.61 2.80
CA LEU A 177 3.39 18.46 1.64
C LEU A 177 2.37 18.27 0.51
N TRP A 178 1.96 17.01 0.28
CA TRP A 178 0.92 16.67 -0.69
C TRP A 178 -0.43 17.28 -0.31
N GLY A 179 -0.80 17.24 0.97
CA GLY A 179 -2.00 17.89 1.50
C GLY A 179 -2.05 19.37 1.11
N LEU A 180 -1.00 20.14 1.38
CA LEU A 180 -0.91 21.56 1.00
C LEU A 180 -1.11 21.80 -0.50
N THR A 181 -0.58 20.89 -1.32
CA THR A 181 -0.63 20.97 -2.78
C THR A 181 -2.06 20.85 -3.31
N VAL A 182 -2.89 20.01 -2.69
CA VAL A 182 -4.28 19.81 -3.14
C VAL A 182 -5.13 21.07 -3.00
N VAL A 183 -4.87 21.94 -2.00
CA VAL A 183 -5.56 23.24 -1.88
C VAL A 183 -5.34 24.09 -3.12
N GLY A 184 -4.09 24.17 -3.59
CA GLY A 184 -3.76 24.90 -4.81
C GLY A 184 -4.37 24.27 -6.05
N ALA A 185 -4.40 22.94 -6.11
CA ALA A 185 -4.97 22.18 -7.23
C ALA A 185 -6.48 22.37 -7.39
N LEU A 186 -7.23 22.58 -6.29
CA LEU A 186 -8.67 22.86 -6.33
C LEU A 186 -9.02 24.12 -7.15
N SER A 187 -8.08 25.05 -7.29
CA SER A 187 -8.23 26.31 -8.05
C SER A 187 -7.71 26.23 -9.49
N PHE A 188 -7.31 25.05 -9.97
CA PHE A 188 -6.76 24.87 -11.32
C PHE A 188 -7.87 24.61 -12.35
N TYR A 189 -7.55 24.71 -13.65
CA TYR A 189 -8.53 24.64 -14.74
C TYR A 189 -9.41 23.38 -14.70
N PHE A 190 -8.82 22.22 -14.41
CA PHE A 190 -9.52 20.94 -14.32
C PHE A 190 -9.27 20.25 -12.98
N PRO A 191 -9.89 20.71 -11.88
CA PRO A 191 -9.58 20.23 -10.53
C PRO A 191 -9.70 18.71 -10.36
N PRO A 192 -10.75 18.03 -10.86
CA PRO A 192 -10.87 16.59 -10.69
C PRO A 192 -9.71 15.81 -11.32
N LEU A 193 -9.32 16.16 -12.55
CA LEU A 193 -8.23 15.48 -13.26
C LEU A 193 -6.88 15.73 -12.60
N THR A 194 -6.62 16.96 -12.16
CA THR A 194 -5.39 17.31 -11.43
C THR A 194 -5.31 16.56 -10.09
N ILE A 195 -6.41 16.48 -9.33
CA ILE A 195 -6.46 15.75 -8.06
C ILE A 195 -6.26 14.25 -8.28
N ILE A 196 -6.89 13.65 -9.29
CA ILE A 196 -6.67 12.24 -9.64
C ILE A 196 -5.19 11.99 -9.98
N GLY A 197 -4.58 12.85 -10.79
CA GLY A 197 -3.15 12.75 -11.10
C GLY A 197 -2.25 12.84 -9.87
N LEU A 198 -2.58 13.74 -8.93
CA LEU A 198 -1.88 13.88 -7.65
C LEU A 198 -2.08 12.66 -6.73
N ILE A 199 -3.27 12.07 -6.69
CA ILE A 199 -3.55 10.85 -5.91
C ILE A 199 -2.76 9.67 -6.49
N LEU A 200 -2.75 9.49 -7.81
CA LEU A 200 -1.97 8.42 -8.45
C LEU A 200 -0.47 8.58 -8.19
N SER A 201 0.03 9.81 -8.22
CA SER A 201 1.41 10.13 -7.84
C SER A 201 1.72 9.77 -6.38
N LEU A 202 0.83 10.14 -5.46
CA LEU A 202 0.98 9.82 -4.04
C LEU A 202 0.98 8.30 -3.84
N ALA A 203 0.01 7.59 -4.42
CA ALA A 203 -0.10 6.14 -4.32
C ALA A 203 1.17 5.45 -4.83
N TRP A 204 1.69 5.85 -6.01
CA TRP A 204 2.91 5.25 -6.54
C TRP A 204 4.13 5.53 -5.64
N THR A 205 4.28 6.75 -5.15
CA THR A 205 5.39 7.11 -4.24
C THR A 205 5.32 6.31 -2.94
N MET A 206 4.13 6.17 -2.36
CA MET A 206 3.89 5.43 -1.12
C MET A 206 4.16 3.92 -1.28
N GLU A 207 3.75 3.32 -2.41
CA GLU A 207 4.08 1.92 -2.71
C GLU A 207 5.59 1.71 -2.90
N VAL A 208 6.31 2.68 -3.51
CA VAL A 208 7.78 2.62 -3.62
C VAL A 208 8.43 2.64 -2.24
N LEU A 209 7.99 3.53 -1.35
CA LEU A 209 8.45 3.60 0.03
C LEU A 209 8.21 2.28 0.77
N ARG A 210 7.01 1.69 0.66
CA ARG A 210 6.68 0.38 1.23
C ARG A 210 7.61 -0.72 0.69
N ASN A 211 7.84 -0.77 -0.62
CA ASN A 211 8.65 -1.82 -1.24
C ASN A 211 10.15 -1.68 -0.93
N ILE A 212 10.66 -0.47 -0.68
CA ILE A 212 12.02 -0.27 -0.15
C ILE A 212 12.18 -0.99 1.21
N VAL A 213 11.19 -0.90 2.10
CA VAL A 213 11.20 -1.61 3.39
C VAL A 213 11.17 -3.12 3.17
N VAL A 214 10.27 -3.63 2.32
CA VAL A 214 10.17 -5.07 2.00
C VAL A 214 11.49 -5.62 1.47
N ILE A 215 12.13 -4.94 0.53
CA ILE A 215 13.43 -5.34 -0.04
C ILE A 215 14.52 -5.33 1.04
N THR A 216 14.53 -4.29 1.89
CA THR A 216 15.51 -4.15 2.97
C THR A 216 15.41 -5.31 3.97
N VAL A 217 14.20 -5.58 4.48
CA VAL A 217 13.96 -6.66 5.45
C VAL A 217 14.25 -8.01 4.82
N SER A 218 13.75 -8.23 3.62
CA SER A 218 13.94 -9.49 2.88
C SER A 218 15.41 -9.80 2.65
N ARG A 219 16.24 -8.79 2.37
CA ARG A 219 17.68 -8.95 2.18
C ARG A 219 18.39 -9.40 3.47
N VAL A 220 18.08 -8.77 4.59
CA VAL A 220 18.70 -9.12 5.88
C VAL A 220 18.34 -10.56 6.25
N ILE A 221 17.06 -10.92 6.11
CA ILE A 221 16.55 -12.24 6.45
C ILE A 221 17.07 -13.32 5.49
N SER A 222 17.14 -13.05 4.18
CA SER A 222 17.63 -14.04 3.22
C SER A 222 19.13 -14.30 3.36
N LEU A 223 19.94 -13.28 3.67
CA LEU A 223 21.36 -13.46 3.99
C LEU A 223 21.57 -14.27 5.26
N PHE A 224 20.70 -14.12 6.26
CA PHE A 224 20.71 -14.96 7.45
C PHE A 224 20.42 -16.43 7.13
N TYR A 225 19.36 -16.73 6.37
CA TYR A 225 19.00 -18.11 6.03
C TYR A 225 20.00 -18.77 5.08
N LEU A 226 20.51 -18.05 4.08
CA LEU A 226 21.37 -18.65 3.04
C LEU A 226 22.84 -18.73 3.44
N ARG A 227 23.30 -17.84 4.33
CA ARG A 227 24.73 -17.74 4.67
C ARG A 227 25.02 -17.79 6.17
N GLY A 228 23.99 -17.86 7.02
CA GLY A 228 24.16 -17.71 8.48
C GLY A 228 24.69 -16.33 8.89
N MET A 229 24.68 -15.34 7.99
CA MET A 229 25.29 -14.03 8.21
C MET A 229 24.31 -13.06 8.85
N GLN A 230 24.75 -12.38 9.92
CA GLN A 230 24.06 -11.23 10.49
C GLN A 230 24.38 -9.99 9.65
N ALA A 231 23.59 -9.74 8.60
CA ALA A 231 23.82 -8.62 7.70
C ALA A 231 23.51 -7.27 8.36
N SER A 232 24.32 -6.25 8.06
CA SER A 232 24.01 -4.87 8.47
C SER A 232 22.70 -4.41 7.82
N VAL A 233 21.75 -3.99 8.66
CA VAL A 233 20.45 -3.45 8.22
C VAL A 233 20.66 -2.16 7.44
N GLN A 234 21.57 -1.29 7.90
CA GLN A 234 21.86 -0.02 7.24
C GLN A 234 22.44 -0.22 5.85
N PHE A 235 23.35 -1.19 5.69
CA PHE A 235 23.90 -1.52 4.37
C PHE A 235 22.83 -2.06 3.43
N SER A 236 21.92 -2.91 3.95
CA SER A 236 20.82 -3.47 3.17
C SER A 236 19.82 -2.38 2.75
N PHE A 237 19.54 -1.42 3.63
CA PHE A 237 18.71 -0.25 3.34
C PHE A 237 19.35 0.66 2.29
N HIS A 238 20.63 1.01 2.47
CA HIS A 238 21.37 1.82 1.51
C HIS A 238 21.39 1.16 0.13
N ARG A 239 21.60 -0.16 0.07
CA ARG A 239 21.49 -0.91 -1.19
C ARG A 239 20.08 -0.86 -1.77
N ALA A 240 19.03 -0.91 -0.94
CA ALA A 240 17.65 -0.87 -1.41
C ALA A 240 17.33 0.44 -2.15
N ILE A 241 17.79 1.58 -1.62
CA ILE A 241 17.57 2.92 -2.18
C ILE A 241 18.51 3.29 -3.33
N THR A 242 19.63 2.58 -3.51
CA THR A 242 20.62 2.89 -4.57
C THR A 242 20.59 1.90 -5.72
N MET A 243 20.64 0.60 -5.41
CA MET A 243 20.89 -0.44 -6.40
C MET A 243 19.62 -1.11 -6.89
N THR A 244 18.61 -1.26 -6.03
CA THR A 244 17.36 -1.95 -6.38
C THR A 244 16.17 -1.02 -6.50
N LEU A 245 16.39 0.30 -6.46
CA LEU A 245 15.32 1.28 -6.47
C LEU A 245 14.52 1.22 -7.78
N GLY A 246 15.15 1.09 -8.94
CA GLY A 246 14.44 0.97 -10.23
C GLY A 246 13.48 -0.22 -10.27
N THR A 247 13.92 -1.36 -9.73
CA THR A 247 13.08 -2.56 -9.57
C THR A 247 11.95 -2.35 -8.57
N ALA A 248 12.20 -1.64 -7.47
CA ALA A 248 11.16 -1.25 -6.52
C ALA A 248 10.11 -0.36 -7.20
N CYS A 249 10.52 0.63 -7.99
CA CYS A 249 9.65 1.50 -8.77
C CYS A 249 8.78 0.73 -9.76
N LEU A 250 9.39 -0.21 -10.51
CA LEU A 250 8.68 -1.05 -11.46
C LEU A 250 7.65 -1.94 -10.78
N GLY A 251 8.05 -2.64 -9.71
CA GLY A 251 7.15 -3.49 -8.94
C GLY A 251 6.01 -2.71 -8.28
N SER A 252 6.27 -1.50 -7.80
CA SER A 252 5.26 -0.64 -7.15
C SER A 252 4.19 -0.14 -8.12
N LEU A 253 4.51 -0.06 -9.42
CA LEU A 253 3.52 0.24 -10.45
C LEU A 253 2.81 -1.03 -10.90
N CYS A 254 3.57 -2.07 -11.24
CA CYS A 254 3.02 -3.27 -11.86
C CYS A 254 2.18 -4.11 -10.89
N VAL A 255 2.65 -4.33 -9.65
CA VAL A 255 2.00 -5.30 -8.75
C VAL A 255 0.60 -4.88 -8.32
N PRO A 256 0.35 -3.64 -7.85
CA PRO A 256 -1.00 -3.22 -7.52
C PRO A 256 -1.95 -3.26 -8.71
N THR A 257 -1.50 -2.84 -9.90
CA THR A 257 -2.30 -2.92 -11.13
C THR A 257 -2.64 -4.37 -11.49
N ILE A 258 -1.66 -5.26 -11.37
CA ILE A 258 -1.82 -6.70 -11.60
C ILE A 258 -2.82 -7.30 -10.61
N GLU A 259 -2.73 -6.97 -9.33
CA GLU A 259 -3.64 -7.47 -8.31
C GLU A 259 -5.07 -6.97 -8.53
N ALA A 260 -5.23 -5.69 -8.91
CA ALA A 260 -6.52 -5.15 -9.29
C ALA A 260 -7.13 -5.88 -10.50
N LEU A 261 -6.32 -6.17 -11.53
CA LEU A 261 -6.77 -6.96 -12.69
C LEU A 261 -7.16 -8.39 -12.30
N ARG A 262 -6.47 -9.02 -11.34
CA ARG A 262 -6.84 -10.35 -10.82
C ARG A 262 -8.21 -10.34 -10.14
N ILE A 263 -8.50 -9.31 -9.33
CA ILE A 263 -9.79 -9.18 -8.66
C ILE A 263 -10.91 -9.06 -9.70
N ILE A 264 -10.71 -8.22 -10.72
CA ILE A 264 -11.67 -8.06 -11.82
C ILE A 264 -11.88 -9.38 -12.56
N ALA A 265 -10.81 -10.08 -12.94
CA ALA A 265 -10.89 -11.37 -13.63
C ALA A 265 -11.64 -12.43 -12.80
N ARG A 266 -11.38 -12.50 -11.49
CA ARG A 266 -12.10 -13.42 -10.59
C ARG A 266 -13.57 -13.05 -10.43
N ALA A 267 -13.89 -11.76 -10.34
CA ALA A 267 -15.27 -11.30 -10.27
C ALA A 267 -16.05 -11.68 -11.54
N LEU A 268 -15.41 -11.55 -12.71
CA LEU A 268 -15.98 -12.00 -13.99
C LEU A 268 -16.19 -13.51 -14.04
N ASN A 269 -15.27 -14.31 -13.49
CA ASN A 269 -15.44 -15.76 -13.39
C ASN A 269 -16.57 -16.18 -12.42
N LEU A 270 -16.84 -15.39 -11.36
CA LEU A 270 -17.92 -15.69 -10.41
C LEU A 270 -19.32 -15.37 -10.96
N LEU A 271 -19.42 -14.63 -12.06
CA LEU A 271 -20.67 -14.37 -12.78
C LEU A 271 -21.04 -15.54 -13.72
N GLU A 272 -20.49 -16.73 -13.47
CA GLU A 272 -20.71 -17.92 -14.27
C GLU A 272 -22.21 -18.35 -14.28
N GLY A 273 -22.89 -18.18 -15.42
CA GLY A 273 -24.11 -18.93 -15.82
C GLY A 273 -23.80 -20.23 -16.59
N GLU A 274 -24.80 -20.90 -17.18
CA GLU A 274 -24.61 -22.22 -17.82
C GLU A 274 -24.15 -22.19 -19.31
N ASP A 275 -23.81 -21.03 -19.87
CA ASP A 275 -23.57 -20.89 -21.32
C ASP A 275 -22.14 -21.27 -21.78
N GLU A 276 -22.05 -22.02 -22.90
CA GLU A 276 -20.79 -22.47 -23.54
C GLU A 276 -19.81 -21.33 -23.92
N PHE A 277 -20.32 -20.11 -24.20
CA PHE A 277 -19.48 -18.95 -24.51
C PHE A 277 -18.57 -18.55 -23.33
N MET A 278 -19.00 -18.89 -22.12
CA MET A 278 -18.44 -18.38 -20.90
C MET A 278 -17.37 -19.33 -20.31
N PHE A 279 -17.39 -20.63 -20.69
CA PHE A 279 -16.26 -21.55 -20.51
C PHE A 279 -14.99 -21.09 -21.26
N SER A 280 -15.14 -20.45 -22.42
CA SER A 280 -14.03 -19.83 -23.16
C SER A 280 -13.42 -18.65 -22.40
N CYS A 281 -14.27 -17.82 -21.76
CA CYS A 281 -13.85 -16.71 -20.92
C CYS A 281 -13.14 -17.17 -19.64
N ALA A 282 -13.60 -18.25 -19.00
CA ALA A 282 -12.95 -18.81 -17.81
C ALA A 282 -11.53 -19.32 -18.13
N HIS A 283 -11.35 -20.04 -19.24
CA HIS A 283 -10.04 -20.51 -19.66
C HIS A 283 -9.11 -19.35 -20.08
N CYS A 284 -9.67 -18.28 -20.68
CA CYS A 284 -8.94 -17.05 -20.96
C CYS A 284 -8.49 -16.33 -19.68
N CYS A 285 -9.39 -16.16 -18.71
CA CYS A 285 -9.10 -15.51 -17.43
C CYS A 285 -8.08 -16.31 -16.60
N TYR A 286 -8.17 -17.64 -16.60
CA TYR A 286 -7.15 -18.50 -15.97
C TYR A 286 -5.77 -18.29 -16.60
N ARG A 287 -5.69 -18.26 -17.94
CA ARG A 287 -4.44 -18.01 -18.65
C ARG A 287 -3.88 -16.60 -18.39
N VAL A 288 -4.75 -15.60 -18.30
CA VAL A 288 -4.39 -14.24 -17.89
C VAL A 288 -3.83 -14.25 -16.46
N MET A 289 -4.48 -14.93 -15.52
CA MET A 289 -3.97 -15.06 -14.15
C MET A 289 -2.59 -15.72 -14.08
N GLU A 290 -2.37 -16.80 -14.84
CA GLU A 290 -1.07 -17.48 -14.90
C GLU A 290 0.04 -16.56 -15.42
N VAL A 291 -0.21 -15.85 -16.52
CA VAL A 291 0.73 -14.85 -17.08
C VAL A 291 1.01 -13.76 -16.04
N ILE A 292 -0.03 -13.27 -15.39
CA ILE A 292 0.07 -12.22 -14.37
C ILE A 292 0.91 -12.69 -13.17
N PHE A 293 0.70 -13.90 -12.63
CA PHE A 293 1.53 -14.46 -11.54
C PHE A 293 2.98 -14.70 -11.95
N ARG A 294 3.19 -15.17 -13.17
CA ARG A 294 4.53 -15.42 -13.69
C ARG A 294 5.38 -14.16 -13.80
N TYR A 295 4.77 -13.02 -14.13
CA TYR A 295 5.50 -11.78 -14.43
C TYR A 295 5.32 -10.65 -13.40
N GLY A 296 4.38 -10.77 -12.45
CA GLY A 296 4.21 -9.79 -11.38
C GLY A 296 3.61 -10.38 -10.12
N ASN A 297 4.48 -10.73 -9.18
CA ASN A 297 4.10 -11.24 -7.86
C ASN A 297 4.84 -10.49 -6.75
N ASN A 298 4.19 -10.31 -5.59
CA ASN A 298 4.78 -9.64 -4.43
C ASN A 298 6.05 -10.37 -3.92
N TRP A 299 6.10 -11.69 -4.06
CA TRP A 299 7.25 -12.52 -3.68
C TRP A 299 8.52 -12.20 -4.49
N ALA A 300 8.38 -11.58 -5.66
CA ALA A 300 9.50 -11.14 -6.48
C ALA A 300 10.43 -10.19 -5.71
N PHE A 301 9.92 -9.33 -4.82
CA PHE A 301 10.75 -8.42 -4.03
C PHE A 301 11.73 -9.17 -3.12
N VAL A 302 11.34 -10.34 -2.58
CA VAL A 302 12.24 -11.21 -1.81
C VAL A 302 13.37 -11.73 -2.69
N TRP A 303 13.05 -12.12 -3.92
CA TRP A 303 14.02 -12.61 -4.90
C TRP A 303 14.98 -11.51 -5.38
N VAL A 304 14.47 -10.29 -5.59
CA VAL A 304 15.26 -9.08 -5.89
C VAL A 304 16.23 -8.78 -4.76
N ALA A 305 15.74 -8.78 -3.52
CA ALA A 305 16.55 -8.51 -2.33
C ALA A 305 17.70 -9.50 -2.15
N THR A 306 17.42 -10.76 -2.47
CA THR A 306 18.36 -11.88 -2.33
C THR A 306 19.38 -11.89 -3.46
N TYR A 307 18.93 -11.91 -4.72
CA TYR A 307 19.79 -12.17 -5.88
C TYR A 307 20.13 -10.93 -6.72
N GLY A 308 19.53 -9.76 -6.46
CA GLY A 308 19.81 -8.53 -7.21
C GLY A 308 19.41 -8.58 -8.68
N ARG A 309 18.35 -9.31 -9.01
CA ARG A 309 17.78 -9.38 -10.38
C ARG A 309 16.73 -8.28 -10.58
N GLY A 310 16.45 -7.95 -11.85
CA GLY A 310 15.36 -7.03 -12.21
C GLY A 310 13.98 -7.65 -11.93
N PHE A 311 12.95 -6.82 -11.83
CA PHE A 311 11.62 -7.21 -11.31
C PHE A 311 11.04 -8.44 -12.03
N VAL A 312 10.89 -8.35 -13.35
CA VAL A 312 10.22 -9.38 -14.16
C VAL A 312 10.97 -10.71 -14.12
N SER A 313 12.31 -10.66 -14.19
CA SER A 313 13.15 -11.88 -14.09
C SER A 313 13.05 -12.51 -12.70
N ALA A 314 12.98 -11.68 -11.65
CA ALA A 314 12.80 -12.11 -10.28
C ALA A 314 11.42 -12.74 -10.07
N SER A 315 10.34 -12.15 -10.61
CA SER A 315 8.99 -12.72 -10.56
C SER A 315 8.92 -14.10 -11.19
N ARG A 316 9.49 -14.26 -12.38
CA ARG A 316 9.52 -15.55 -13.10
C ARG A 316 10.31 -16.60 -12.34
N SER A 317 11.49 -16.24 -11.85
CA SER A 317 12.36 -17.17 -11.10
C SER A 317 11.70 -17.62 -9.79
N CYS A 318 11.00 -16.71 -9.11
CA CYS A 318 10.28 -17.01 -7.88
C CYS A 318 9.10 -17.97 -8.15
N TYR A 319 8.32 -17.70 -9.20
CA TYR A 319 7.18 -18.55 -9.56
C TYR A 319 7.61 -19.95 -10.00
N GLU A 320 8.66 -20.06 -10.83
CA GLU A 320 9.23 -21.35 -11.24
C GLU A 320 9.77 -22.16 -10.04
N LEU A 321 10.30 -21.50 -9.00
CA LEU A 321 10.70 -22.19 -7.77
C LEU A 321 9.50 -22.77 -7.02
N PHE A 322 8.40 -22.02 -6.92
CA PHE A 322 7.20 -22.48 -6.23
C PHE A 322 6.58 -23.69 -6.94
N GLN A 323 6.50 -23.65 -8.27
CA GLN A 323 6.01 -24.77 -9.08
C GLN A 323 6.84 -26.04 -8.89
N ARG A 324 8.18 -25.93 -8.99
CA ARG A 324 9.08 -27.07 -8.85
C ARG A 324 8.97 -27.78 -7.51
N ASN A 325 8.61 -27.04 -6.46
CA ASN A 325 8.48 -27.57 -5.10
C ASN A 325 7.03 -27.88 -4.70
N GLY A 326 6.06 -27.74 -5.62
CA GLY A 326 4.65 -28.00 -5.32
C GLY A 326 4.06 -27.08 -4.24
N MET A 327 4.58 -25.86 -4.09
CA MET A 327 4.18 -24.92 -3.03
C MET A 327 3.02 -24.00 -3.42
N GLU A 328 2.39 -24.19 -4.59
CA GLU A 328 1.27 -23.36 -5.05
C GLU A 328 0.09 -23.34 -4.07
N PRO A 329 -0.36 -24.49 -3.50
CA PRO A 329 -1.45 -24.46 -2.52
C PRO A 329 -1.13 -23.66 -1.26
N LEU A 330 0.16 -23.58 -0.91
CA LEU A 330 0.63 -22.79 0.24
C LEU A 330 0.49 -21.29 -0.04
N LEU A 331 0.83 -20.86 -1.25
CA LEU A 331 0.67 -19.46 -1.68
C LEU A 331 -0.80 -19.06 -1.71
N ASP A 332 -1.67 -19.94 -2.19
CA ASP A 332 -3.12 -19.69 -2.24
C ASP A 332 -3.75 -19.62 -0.84
N SER A 333 -3.10 -20.21 0.16
CA SER A 333 -3.49 -20.12 1.56
C SER A 333 -3.00 -18.86 2.28
N ASP A 334 -2.07 -18.10 1.68
CA ASP A 334 -1.56 -16.86 2.26
C ASP A 334 -2.63 -15.76 2.21
N ILE A 335 -2.85 -15.11 3.35
CA ILE A 335 -3.83 -14.03 3.52
C ILE A 335 -3.15 -12.73 3.93
N THR A 336 -1.81 -12.69 3.95
CA THR A 336 -1.03 -11.54 4.41
C THR A 336 -1.35 -10.27 3.60
N SER A 337 -1.44 -10.39 2.27
CA SER A 337 -1.81 -9.26 1.40
C SER A 337 -3.18 -8.68 1.76
N SER A 338 -4.17 -9.55 1.99
CA SER A 338 -5.52 -9.16 2.41
C SER A 338 -5.50 -8.48 3.78
N LEU A 339 -4.74 -9.02 4.74
CA LEU A 339 -4.60 -8.41 6.07
C LEU A 339 -3.98 -7.01 5.99
N CYS A 340 -2.94 -6.82 5.16
CA CYS A 340 -2.34 -5.51 4.93
C CYS A 340 -3.35 -4.53 4.34
N PHE A 341 -4.10 -4.96 3.31
CA PHE A 341 -5.16 -4.15 2.70
C PHE A 341 -6.24 -3.74 3.72
N LEU A 342 -6.77 -4.70 4.49
CA LEU A 342 -7.78 -4.44 5.50
C LEU A 342 -7.27 -3.52 6.63
N SER A 343 -5.99 -3.64 6.99
CA SER A 343 -5.37 -2.76 7.98
C SER A 343 -5.25 -1.32 7.49
N GLY A 344 -4.92 -1.11 6.20
CA GLY A 344 -4.91 0.21 5.58
C GLY A 344 -6.31 0.80 5.52
N VAL A 345 -7.31 0.03 5.07
CA VAL A 345 -8.71 0.50 5.03
C VAL A 345 -9.22 0.88 6.42
N SER A 346 -8.90 0.07 7.45
CA SER A 346 -9.25 0.39 8.83
C SER A 346 -8.62 1.71 9.30
N THR A 347 -7.35 1.95 8.95
CA THR A 347 -6.64 3.20 9.27
C THR A 347 -7.23 4.40 8.54
N GLY A 348 -7.58 4.24 7.26
CA GLY A 348 -8.32 5.23 6.48
C GLY A 348 -9.65 5.59 7.13
N SER A 349 -10.44 4.59 7.54
CA SER A 349 -11.73 4.80 8.21
C SER A 349 -11.59 5.47 9.57
N LEU A 350 -10.56 5.15 10.36
CA LEU A 350 -10.26 5.89 11.60
C LEU A 350 -9.95 7.36 11.33
N CYS A 351 -9.18 7.66 10.26
CA CYS A 351 -8.89 9.03 9.86
C CYS A 351 -10.16 9.79 9.45
N VAL A 352 -11.10 9.13 8.76
CA VAL A 352 -12.42 9.69 8.43
C VAL A 352 -13.22 10.00 9.68
N ILE A 353 -13.26 9.08 10.65
CA ILE A 353 -14.01 9.29 11.89
C ILE A 353 -13.49 10.54 12.62
N ILE A 354 -12.17 10.71 12.72
CA ILE A 354 -11.55 11.85 13.39
C ILE A 354 -11.75 13.15 12.60
N CYS A 355 -11.30 13.16 11.34
CA CYS A 355 -11.21 14.39 10.55
C CYS A 355 -12.55 14.79 9.94
N GLY A 356 -13.37 13.81 9.54
CA GLY A 356 -14.72 14.03 9.04
C GLY A 356 -15.61 14.62 10.13
N SER A 357 -15.59 14.07 11.35
CA SER A 357 -16.36 14.61 12.48
C SER A 357 -15.94 16.03 12.82
N TRP A 358 -14.64 16.28 12.95
CA TRP A 358 -14.12 17.63 13.23
C TRP A 358 -14.53 18.62 12.14
N THR A 359 -14.37 18.26 10.87
CA THR A 359 -14.73 19.13 9.75
C THR A 359 -16.23 19.44 9.75
N PHE A 360 -17.08 18.42 9.96
CA PHE A 360 -18.53 18.61 10.02
C PHE A 360 -18.96 19.57 11.14
N SER A 361 -18.31 19.51 12.31
CA SER A 361 -18.59 20.40 13.45
C SER A 361 -18.25 21.87 13.18
N ILE A 362 -17.27 22.16 12.30
CA ILE A 362 -16.84 23.53 12.01
C ILE A 362 -17.45 24.05 10.71
N ARG A 363 -17.28 23.32 9.59
CA ARG A 363 -17.71 23.75 8.25
C ARG A 363 -18.18 22.56 7.41
N ARG A 364 -19.49 22.51 7.17
CA ARG A 364 -20.13 21.41 6.43
C ARG A 364 -19.65 21.29 4.98
N ASP A 365 -19.31 22.41 4.33
CA ASP A 365 -18.99 22.45 2.89
C ASP A 365 -17.75 21.61 2.51
N PHE A 366 -16.79 21.45 3.43
CA PHE A 366 -15.53 20.73 3.17
C PHE A 366 -15.54 19.28 3.63
N THR A 367 -16.59 18.85 4.32
CA THR A 367 -16.69 17.54 4.97
C THR A 367 -16.41 16.40 4.01
N VAL A 368 -16.97 16.45 2.78
CA VAL A 368 -16.81 15.40 1.78
C VAL A 368 -15.34 15.27 1.36
N THR A 369 -14.75 16.37 0.91
CA THR A 369 -13.38 16.38 0.36
C THR A 369 -12.35 16.02 1.42
N VAL A 370 -12.49 16.57 2.64
CA VAL A 370 -11.60 16.22 3.76
C VAL A 370 -11.75 14.76 4.15
N SER A 371 -12.99 14.24 4.22
CA SER A 371 -13.21 12.82 4.54
C SER A 371 -12.54 11.91 3.52
N LEU A 372 -12.77 12.12 2.22
CA LEU A 372 -12.17 11.31 1.16
C LEU A 372 -10.64 11.37 1.20
N ILE A 373 -10.05 12.56 1.35
CA ILE A 373 -8.59 12.69 1.38
C ILE A 373 -8.00 12.08 2.66
N SER A 374 -8.64 12.28 3.81
CA SER A 374 -8.22 11.67 5.07
C SER A 374 -8.25 10.15 5.00
N PHE A 375 -9.25 9.56 4.31
CA PHE A 375 -9.32 8.14 4.04
C PHE A 375 -8.12 7.67 3.20
N PHE A 376 -7.83 8.35 2.09
CA PHE A 376 -6.72 7.97 1.21
C PHE A 376 -5.36 8.11 1.89
N ILE A 377 -5.13 9.20 2.65
CA ILE A 377 -3.89 9.37 3.42
C ILE A 377 -3.76 8.25 4.46
N GLY A 378 -4.83 7.97 5.21
CA GLY A 378 -4.84 6.89 6.20
C GLY A 378 -4.66 5.49 5.62
N TYR A 379 -5.16 5.24 4.40
CA TYR A 379 -4.99 3.96 3.70
C TYR A 379 -3.56 3.74 3.19
N LEU A 380 -2.90 4.80 2.72
CA LEU A 380 -1.58 4.70 2.10
C LEU A 380 -0.44 4.63 3.13
N MET A 381 -0.60 5.24 4.31
CA MET A 381 0.34 5.14 5.44
C MET A 381 0.38 3.71 6.00
#